data_AF-A0A075LRC2-F1
#
_entry.id   AF-A0A075LRC2-F1
#
_cell.length_a   1.000
_cell.length_b   1.000
_cell.length_c   1.000
_cell.angle_alpha   90.00
_cell.angle_beta   90.00
_cell.angle_gamma   90.00
#
_symmetry.space_group_name_H-M   'P 1'
#
loop_
_entity.id
_entity.type
_entity.pdbx_description
1 polymer ?
#
loop_
_entity_poly.entity_id
_entity_poly.type
_entity_poly.pdbx_seq_one_letter_code
_entity_poly.pdbx_strand_id
1 'polypeptide(L)' 'MAEEGFTEKLKNFLGESKRVLLVTKKPSTKEFKMAAKITGLGMLLIGAIGMIIRIVGTLITGGS' A
#
# COMPACT_ATOMS: atom_id res chain seq x y z
N MET A 1 7.31 44.17 3.42
CA MET A 1 7.17 43.06 2.46
C MET A 1 7.41 41.78 3.24
N ALA A 2 6.44 41.37 4.05
CA ALA A 2 6.60 40.25 4.97
C ALA A 2 6.06 39.00 4.27
N GLU A 3 6.98 38.10 3.95
CA GLU A 3 6.83 36.64 3.95
C GLU A 3 5.39 36.15 3.72
N GLU A 4 5.01 35.95 2.44
CA GLU A 4 3.81 35.18 2.07
C GLU A 4 4.06 33.72 2.43
N GLY A 5 3.92 33.47 3.73
CA GLY A 5 4.40 32.30 4.42
C GLY A 5 3.77 31.04 3.84
N PHE A 6 4.63 30.04 3.68
CA PHE A 6 4.35 28.63 3.45
C PHE A 6 3.00 28.12 4.04
N THR A 7 2.57 28.67 5.17
CA THR A 7 1.27 28.44 5.83
C THR A 7 0.05 28.69 4.93
N GLU A 8 0.02 29.74 4.13
CA GLU A 8 -1.11 30.04 3.21
C GLU A 8 -1.14 29.04 2.03
N LYS A 9 0.03 28.68 1.50
CA LYS A 9 0.12 27.64 0.46
C LYS A 9 -0.32 26.29 0.98
N LEU A 10 0.07 25.91 2.19
CA LEU A 10 -0.39 24.68 2.83
C LEU A 10 -1.90 24.71 3.08
N LYS A 11 -2.46 25.82 3.57
CA LYS A 11 -3.92 25.95 3.77
C LYS A 11 -4.69 25.74 2.46
N ASN A 12 -4.25 26.35 1.37
CA ASN A 12 -4.86 26.14 0.05
C ASN A 12 -4.68 24.71 -0.46
N PHE A 13 -3.49 24.11 -0.31
CA PHE A 13 -3.24 22.72 -0.70
C PHE A 13 -4.10 21.73 0.08
N LEU A 14 -4.23 21.91 1.40
CA LEU A 14 -5.12 21.11 2.24
C LEU A 14 -6.59 21.31 1.87
N GLY A 15 -7.01 22.53 1.54
CA GLY A 15 -8.37 22.83 1.07
C GLY A 15 -8.73 22.11 -0.23
N GLU A 16 -7.85 22.17 -1.23
CA GLU A 16 -8.05 21.50 -2.52
C GLU A 16 -7.96 19.98 -2.40
N SER A 17 -6.98 19.46 -1.63
CA SER A 17 -6.83 18.02 -1.39
C SER A 17 -8.06 17.43 -0.70
N LYS A 18 -8.68 18.18 0.22
CA LYS A 18 -9.92 17.76 0.89
C LYS A 18 -11.06 17.56 -0.12
N ARG A 19 -11.15 18.41 -1.13
CA ARG A 19 -12.19 18.29 -2.18
C ARG A 19 -11.99 17.05 -3.03
N VAL A 20 -10.73 16.72 -3.36
CA VAL A 20 -10.36 15.48 -4.07
C VAL A 20 -10.68 14.24 -3.22
N LEU A 21 -10.33 14.25 -1.94
CA LEU A 21 -10.61 13.14 -1.00
C LEU A 21 -12.12 12.91 -0.78
N LEU A 22 -12.93 13.97 -0.90
CA LEU A 22 -14.39 13.88 -0.83
C LEU A 22 -15.01 13.35 -2.14
N VAL A 23 -14.38 13.65 -3.30
CA VAL A 23 -14.80 13.12 -4.61
C VAL A 23 -14.37 11.66 -4.78
N THR A 24 -13.28 11.23 -4.16
CA THR A 24 -12.88 9.82 -4.18
C THR A 24 -13.89 8.97 -3.43
N LYS A 25 -14.46 7.98 -4.13
CA LYS A 25 -15.45 7.06 -3.58
C LYS A 25 -14.80 6.21 -2.49
N LYS A 26 -15.25 6.40 -1.23
CA LYS A 26 -14.82 5.54 -0.12
C LYS A 26 -15.15 4.09 -0.49
N PRO A 27 -14.16 3.17 -0.50
CA PRO A 27 -14.40 1.79 -0.92
C PRO A 27 -15.46 1.17 0.01
N SER A 28 -16.44 0.50 -0.59
CA SER A 28 -17.43 -0.23 0.20
C SER A 28 -16.73 -1.34 0.99
N THR A 29 -17.19 -1.63 2.20
CA THR A 29 -16.60 -2.68 3.05
C THR A 29 -16.57 -4.05 2.37
N LYS A 30 -17.47 -4.29 1.40
CA LYS A 30 -17.47 -5.49 0.55
C LYS A 30 -16.30 -5.50 -0.45
N GLU A 31 -16.06 -4.39 -1.14
CA GLU A 31 -14.94 -4.24 -2.09
C GLU A 31 -13.60 -4.33 -1.37
N PHE A 32 -13.47 -3.68 -0.21
CA PHE A 32 -12.28 -3.76 0.61
C PHE A 32 -11.98 -5.20 1.06
N LYS A 33 -13.00 -5.94 1.52
CA LYS A 33 -12.83 -7.36 1.90
C LYS A 33 -12.47 -8.23 0.69
N MET A 34 -13.02 -7.95 -0.48
CA MET A 34 -12.72 -8.70 -1.70
C MET A 34 -11.26 -8.47 -2.14
N ALA A 35 -10.83 -7.21 -2.22
CA ALA A 35 -9.46 -6.84 -2.52
C ALA A 35 -8.48 -7.43 -1.48
N ALA A 36 -8.78 -7.29 -0.19
CA ALA A 36 -7.94 -7.83 0.88
C ALA A 36 -7.81 -9.36 0.81
N LYS A 37 -8.88 -10.09 0.46
CA LYS A 37 -8.83 -11.54 0.26
C LYS A 37 -7.96 -11.93 -0.94
N ILE A 38 -8.12 -11.24 -2.07
CA ILE A 38 -7.36 -11.51 -3.30
C ILE A 38 -5.86 -11.22 -3.07
N THR A 39 -5.54 -10.04 -2.52
CA THR A 39 -4.17 -9.65 -2.20
C THR A 39 -3.56 -10.58 -1.15
N GLY A 40 -4.32 -10.93 -0.11
CA GLY A 40 -3.88 -11.87 0.91
C GLY A 40 -3.57 -13.25 0.33
N LEU A 41 -4.42 -13.77 -0.57
CA LEU A 41 -4.19 -15.04 -1.24
C LEU A 41 -2.95 -15.00 -2.14
N GLY A 42 -2.76 -13.92 -2.89
CA GLY A 42 -1.59 -13.72 -3.73
C GLY A 42 -0.29 -13.63 -2.92
N MET A 43 -0.31 -12.90 -1.81
CA MET A 43 0.85 -12.76 -0.92
C MET A 43 1.24 -14.08 -0.27
N LEU A 44 0.25 -14.91 0.08
CA LEU A 44 0.48 -16.24 0.65
C LEU A 44 1.05 -17.21 -0.40
N LEU A 45 0.53 -17.17 -1.64
CA LEU A 45 1.07 -17.96 -2.76
C LEU A 45 2.51 -17.58 -3.10
N ILE A 46 2.79 -16.28 -3.28
CA ILE A 46 4.14 -15.80 -3.60
C ILE A 46 5.11 -16.10 -2.44
N GLY A 47 4.67 -15.90 -1.20
CA GLY A 47 5.44 -16.24 0.00
C GLY A 47 5.75 -17.73 0.10
N ALA A 48 4.79 -18.60 -0.21
CA ALA A 48 4.98 -20.05 -0.24
C ALA A 48 5.98 -20.48 -1.32
N ILE A 49 5.88 -19.90 -2.53
CA ILE A 49 6.83 -20.15 -3.62
C ILE A 49 8.25 -19.71 -3.21
N GLY A 50 8.38 -18.51 -2.64
CA GLY A 50 9.66 -18.02 -2.13
C GLY A 50 10.24 -18.89 -1.01
N MET A 51 9.39 -19.41 -0.12
CA MET A 51 9.75 -20.38 0.91
C MET A 51 10.29 -21.68 0.31
N ILE A 52 9.63 -22.23 -0.71
CA ILE A 52 10.09 -23.45 -1.40
C ILE A 52 11.46 -23.21 -2.04
N ILE A 53 11.64 -22.08 -2.73
CA ILE A 53 12.92 -21.72 -3.35
C ILE A 53 14.02 -21.58 -2.29
N ARG A 54 13.73 -20.95 -1.15
CA ARG A 54 14.66 -20.84 -0.01
C ARG A 54 15.03 -22.21 0.55
N ILE A 55 14.06 -23.10 0.76
CA ILE A 55 14.30 -24.44 1.30
C ILE A 55 15.17 -25.25 0.35
N VAL A 56 14.82 -25.28 -0.93
CA VAL A 56 15.58 -25.97 -1.97
C VAL A 56 16.97 -25.37 -2.13
N GLY A 57 17.08 -24.03 -2.12
CA GLY A 57 18.34 -23.32 -2.17
C GLY A 57 19.25 -23.66 -0.99
N THR A 58 18.73 -23.67 0.24
CA THR A 58 19.49 -24.05 1.44
C THR A 58 19.90 -25.53 1.42
N LEU A 59 19.03 -26.43 0.93
CA LEU A 59 19.34 -27.86 0.81
C LEU A 59 20.44 -28.13 -0.22
N ILE A 60 20.38 -27.48 -1.38
CA ILE A 60 21.37 -27.66 -2.47
C ILE A 60 22.68 -26.96 -2.16
N THR A 61 22.64 -25.78 -1.53
CA THR A 61 23.85 -25.04 -1.14
C THR A 61 24.62 -25.78 -0.04
N GLY A 62 24.01 -26.79 0.60
CA GLY A 62 24.59 -27.51 1.71
C GLY A 62 24.59 -26.61 2.94
N GLY A 63 23.87 -27.04 3.99
CA GLY A 63 23.98 -26.40 5.30
C GLY A 63 25.46 -26.24 5.65
N SER A 64 25.90 -24.99 5.78
CA SER A 64 27.13 -24.69 6.51
C SER A 64 26.95 -25.06 7.97
#